data_AF-A0A1Q9CWM9-F1
#
_entry.id   AF-A0A1Q9CWM9-F1
#
_cell.length_a   1.000
_cell.length_b   1.000
_cell.length_c   1.000
_cell.angle_alpha   90.00
_cell.angle_beta   90.00
_cell.angle_gamma   90.00
#
_symmetry.space_group_name_H-M   'P 1'
#
loop_
_entity.id
_entity.type
_entity.pdbx_description
1 polymer ?
#
loop_
_entity_poly.entity_id
_entity_poly.type
_entity_poly.pdbx_seq_one_letter_code
_entity_poly.pdbx_strand_id
1 'polypeptide(L)'
;MPASTLKLHSYCGSSEMVPAFLKLNCFFSFSASILHIGKHQAALKVVPEDHLLLETDSPDQLPKQLRSDDPAKEEVCLDAAGEPVNEPRWLPLILQGAADVRQVAPADLAAQTAANARRVFGHLQVK
;
A
#
# COMPACT_ATOMS: atom_id res chain seq x y z
N MET A 1 6.95 -20.39 -19.22
CA MET A 1 6.88 -18.93 -18.95
C MET A 1 6.73 -18.75 -17.44
N PRO A 2 7.32 -17.74 -16.80
CA PRO A 2 6.92 -17.43 -15.42
C PRO A 2 5.41 -17.23 -15.42
N ALA A 3 4.71 -17.77 -14.41
CA ALA A 3 3.27 -17.61 -14.31
C ALA A 3 2.92 -16.12 -14.36
N SER A 4 1.93 -15.76 -15.19
CA SER A 4 1.42 -14.39 -15.27
C SER A 4 1.10 -13.91 -13.85
N THR A 5 1.73 -12.83 -13.42
CA THR A 5 1.54 -12.28 -12.07
C THR A 5 0.43 -11.25 -12.12
N LEU A 6 -0.59 -11.40 -11.27
CA LEU A 6 -1.70 -10.47 -11.15
C LEU A 6 -1.46 -9.56 -9.94
N LYS A 7 -1.68 -8.25 -10.09
CA LYS A 7 -1.67 -7.28 -8.99
C LYS A 7 -3.09 -6.80 -8.72
N LEU A 8 -3.55 -6.97 -7.49
CA LEU A 8 -4.74 -6.32 -6.98
C LEU A 8 -4.33 -4.97 -6.40
N HIS A 9 -4.51 -3.92 -7.20
CA HIS A 9 -4.26 -2.53 -6.83
C HIS A 9 -5.23 -2.07 -5.74
N SER A 10 -4.73 -1.27 -4.79
CA SER A 10 -5.46 -0.56 -3.74
C SER A 10 -6.54 -1.46 -3.09
N TYR A 11 -6.12 -2.65 -2.67
CA TYR A 11 -7.02 -3.74 -2.28
C TYR A 11 -7.92 -3.35 -1.11
N CYS A 12 -9.22 -3.25 -1.39
CA CYS A 12 -10.28 -2.88 -0.45
C CYS A 12 -11.27 -4.04 -0.17
N GLY A 13 -10.94 -5.25 -0.64
CA GLY A 13 -11.73 -6.47 -0.46
C GLY A 13 -11.72 -6.99 0.98
N SER A 14 -12.54 -8.00 1.27
CA SER A 14 -12.52 -8.67 2.58
C SER A 14 -11.34 -9.63 2.71
N SER A 15 -10.89 -9.87 3.94
CA SER A 15 -9.88 -10.91 4.24
C SER A 15 -10.30 -12.30 3.74
N GLU A 16 -11.60 -12.58 3.70
CA GLU A 16 -12.18 -13.86 3.23
C GLU A 16 -11.92 -14.13 1.75
N MET A 17 -11.71 -13.09 0.94
CA MET A 17 -11.44 -13.22 -0.49
C MET A 17 -9.96 -13.50 -0.79
N VAL A 18 -9.06 -13.23 0.17
CA VAL A 18 -7.61 -13.41 0.01
C VAL A 18 -7.24 -14.84 -0.42
N PRO A 19 -7.76 -15.93 0.19
CA PRO A 19 -7.44 -17.29 -0.23
C PRO A 19 -7.83 -17.60 -1.69
N ALA A 20 -8.94 -17.04 -2.19
CA ALA A 20 -9.36 -17.26 -3.57
C ALA A 20 -8.41 -16.56 -4.56
N PHE A 21 -7.98 -15.35 -4.26
CA PHE A 21 -7.03 -14.61 -5.08
C PHE A 21 -5.60 -15.18 -5.03
N LEU A 22 -5.18 -15.75 -3.91
CA LEU A 22 -3.88 -16.44 -3.82
C LEU A 22 -3.79 -17.65 -4.76
N LYS A 23 -4.89 -18.37 -5.01
CA LYS A 23 -4.93 -19.46 -6.01
C LYS A 23 -4.63 -18.98 -7.43
N LEU A 24 -4.78 -17.68 -7.69
CA LEU A 24 -4.46 -17.03 -8.95
C LEU A 24 -3.08 -16.34 -8.95
N ASN A 25 -2.25 -16.60 -7.92
CA ASN A 25 -0.94 -15.98 -7.75
C ASN A 25 -1.02 -14.43 -7.71
N CYS A 26 -2.09 -13.89 -7.13
CA CYS A 26 -2.27 -12.45 -6.98
C CYS A 26 -1.35 -11.86 -5.90
N PHE A 27 -0.79 -10.68 -6.17
CA PHE A 27 -0.19 -9.79 -5.18
C PHE A 27 -1.22 -8.73 -4.76
N PHE A 28 -1.19 -8.33 -3.50
CA PHE A 28 -2.14 -7.38 -2.92
C PHE A 28 -1.40 -6.10 -2.56
N SER A 29 -1.79 -5.01 -3.18
CA SER A 29 -1.23 -3.70 -2.90
C SER A 29 -2.15 -2.90 -2.00
N PHE A 30 -1.59 -2.32 -0.95
CA PHE A 30 -2.33 -1.53 0.04
C PHE A 30 -1.87 -0.06 0.04
N SER A 31 -2.86 0.84 0.10
CA SER A 31 -2.70 2.30 0.18
C SER A 31 -2.99 2.82 1.58
N ALA A 32 -3.05 4.15 1.75
CA ALA A 32 -3.28 4.81 3.04
C ALA A 32 -4.63 4.45 3.71
N SER A 33 -5.54 3.79 2.98
CA SER A 33 -6.79 3.27 3.51
C SER A 33 -6.58 2.30 4.69
N ILE A 34 -5.47 1.56 4.74
CA ILE A 34 -5.11 0.71 5.88
C ILE A 34 -4.86 1.48 7.19
N LEU A 35 -4.61 2.79 7.13
CA LEU A 35 -4.39 3.62 8.32
C LEU A 35 -5.68 3.87 9.11
N HIS A 36 -6.85 3.64 8.52
CA HIS A 36 -8.12 4.02 9.14
C HIS A 36 -9.31 3.09 8.83
N ILE A 37 -9.19 2.15 7.89
CA ILE A 37 -10.27 1.23 7.54
C ILE A 37 -9.96 -0.18 8.07
N GLY A 38 -10.68 -0.58 9.13
CA GLY A 38 -10.45 -1.87 9.81
C GLY A 38 -10.61 -3.10 8.91
N LYS A 39 -11.48 -3.06 7.90
CA LYS A 39 -11.62 -4.14 6.90
C LYS A 39 -10.32 -4.32 6.08
N HIS A 40 -9.67 -3.23 5.70
CA HIS A 40 -8.43 -3.28 4.91
C HIS A 40 -7.26 -3.75 5.79
N GLN A 41 -7.26 -3.35 7.06
CA GLN A 41 -6.32 -3.89 8.06
C GLN A 41 -6.49 -5.40 8.26
N ALA A 42 -7.73 -5.89 8.32
CA ALA A 42 -8.01 -7.32 8.44
C ALA A 42 -7.51 -8.10 7.21
N ALA A 43 -7.67 -7.55 6.00
CA ALA A 43 -7.08 -8.13 4.79
C ALA A 43 -5.54 -8.13 4.84
N LEU A 44 -4.92 -7.00 5.19
CA LEU A 44 -3.47 -6.86 5.33
C LEU A 44 -2.84 -7.88 6.29
N LYS A 45 -3.55 -8.22 7.38
CA LYS A 45 -3.09 -9.23 8.36
C LYS A 45 -3.05 -10.65 7.79
N VAL A 46 -3.95 -11.00 6.88
CA VAL A 46 -4.05 -12.39 6.36
C VAL A 46 -3.32 -12.60 5.04
N VAL A 47 -2.96 -11.53 4.32
CA VAL A 47 -2.14 -11.64 3.10
C VAL A 47 -0.74 -12.15 3.46
N PRO A 48 -0.23 -13.23 2.82
CA PRO A 48 1.14 -13.71 2.97
C PRO A 48 2.18 -12.63 2.64
N GLU A 49 3.31 -12.66 3.35
CA GLU A 49 4.33 -11.62 3.23
C GLU A 49 4.95 -11.54 1.83
N ASP A 50 5.07 -12.66 1.12
CA ASP A 50 5.60 -12.78 -0.24
C ASP A 50 4.59 -12.42 -1.34
N HIS A 51 3.37 -12.05 -0.96
CA HIS A 51 2.31 -11.54 -1.84
C HIS A 51 1.93 -10.08 -1.54
N LEU A 52 2.63 -9.43 -0.61
CA LEU A 52 2.30 -8.09 -0.13
C LEU A 52 3.01 -6.98 -0.94
N LEU A 53 2.29 -5.93 -1.29
CA LEU A 53 2.81 -4.68 -1.85
C LEU A 53 2.23 -3.49 -1.08
N LEU A 54 2.94 -2.36 -1.12
CA LEU A 54 2.49 -1.08 -0.61
C LEU A 54 2.57 -0.04 -1.73
N GLU A 55 1.60 0.87 -1.75
CA GLU A 55 1.57 2.00 -2.68
C GLU A 55 0.98 3.24 -2.00
N THR A 56 1.17 4.41 -2.59
CA THR A 56 0.51 5.64 -2.11
C THR A 56 -0.84 5.86 -2.76
N ASP A 57 -1.01 5.40 -4.01
CA ASP A 57 -2.15 5.73 -4.87
C ASP A 57 -2.25 7.24 -5.16
N SER A 58 -1.12 7.93 -5.16
CA SER A 58 -1.03 9.38 -5.43
C SER A 58 -1.48 9.71 -6.87
N PRO A 59 -2.21 10.82 -7.08
CA PRO A 59 -2.48 11.91 -6.13
C PRO A 59 -3.63 11.65 -5.13
N ASP A 60 -4.33 10.53 -5.25
CA ASP A 60 -5.44 10.14 -4.38
C ASP A 60 -4.98 9.52 -3.05
N GLN A 61 -5.93 9.16 -2.18
CA GLN A 61 -5.67 8.44 -0.91
C GLN A 61 -4.69 9.16 0.04
N LEU A 62 -4.70 10.49 0.11
CA LEU A 62 -3.89 11.24 1.08
C LEU A 62 -4.13 10.68 2.50
N PRO A 63 -3.09 10.24 3.24
CA PRO A 63 -3.21 9.79 4.62
C PRO A 63 -4.05 10.75 5.46
N LYS A 64 -5.06 10.23 6.14
CA LYS A 64 -6.03 11.06 6.88
C LYS A 64 -5.37 11.96 7.92
N GLN A 65 -4.23 11.54 8.48
CA GLN A 65 -3.45 12.32 9.42
C GLN A 65 -2.86 13.59 8.79
N LEU A 66 -2.74 13.68 7.46
CA LEU A 66 -2.19 14.84 6.75
C LEU A 66 -3.29 15.84 6.30
N ARG A 67 -4.57 15.52 6.51
CA ARG A 67 -5.71 16.37 6.12
C ARG A 67 -6.12 17.43 7.15
N SER A 68 -5.37 17.62 8.24
CA SER A 68 -5.76 18.54 9.32
C SER A 68 -5.16 19.93 9.15
N ASP A 69 -5.87 20.95 9.64
CA ASP A 69 -5.43 22.36 9.70
C ASP A 69 -4.31 22.64 10.72
N ASP A 70 -3.53 21.63 11.11
CA ASP A 70 -2.48 21.75 12.11
C ASP A 70 -1.23 22.40 11.48
N PRO A 71 -0.84 23.61 11.92
CA PRO A 71 0.28 24.36 11.34
C PRO A 71 1.65 23.74 11.62
N ALA A 72 1.74 22.73 12.49
CA ALA A 72 2.99 22.00 12.77
C ALA A 72 3.24 20.83 11.81
N LYS A 73 2.36 20.55 10.84
CA LYS A 73 2.51 19.43 9.91
C LYS A 73 3.33 19.79 8.68
N GLU A 74 4.01 18.78 8.14
CA GLU A 74 4.73 18.89 6.86
C GLU A 74 3.77 19.37 5.75
N GLU A 75 4.26 20.29 4.93
CA GLU A 75 3.50 20.85 3.81
C GLU A 75 3.09 19.73 2.83
N VAL A 76 1.79 19.64 2.58
CA VAL A 76 1.21 18.80 1.53
C VAL A 76 1.08 19.59 0.24
N CYS A 77 1.34 18.95 -0.90
CA CYS A 77 1.05 19.56 -2.20
C CYS A 77 -0.45 19.83 -2.35
N LEU A 78 -0.79 20.90 -3.08
CA LEU A 78 -2.15 21.27 -3.42
C LEU A 78 -2.39 21.07 -4.93
N ASP A 79 -3.59 20.70 -5.32
CA ASP A 79 -4.01 20.70 -6.72
C ASP A 79 -4.39 22.11 -7.22
N ALA A 80 -4.87 22.18 -8.47
CA ALA A 80 -5.27 23.45 -9.09
C ALA A 80 -6.48 24.13 -8.41
N ALA A 81 -7.28 23.39 -7.62
CA ALA A 81 -8.38 23.91 -6.83
C ALA A 81 -7.95 24.33 -5.41
N GLY A 82 -6.69 24.10 -5.04
CA GLY A 82 -6.17 24.36 -3.71
C GLY A 82 -6.44 23.23 -2.72
N GLU A 83 -6.85 22.04 -3.19
CA GLU A 83 -7.13 20.89 -2.33
C GLU A 83 -5.86 20.05 -2.09
N PRO A 84 -5.66 19.53 -0.87
CA PRO A 84 -4.46 18.77 -0.55
C PRO A 84 -4.46 17.41 -1.25
N VAL A 85 -3.35 17.10 -1.94
CA VAL A 85 -3.14 15.86 -2.68
C VAL A 85 -2.05 15.00 -2.06
N ASN A 86 -2.17 13.70 -2.29
CA ASN A 86 -1.17 12.72 -1.87
C ASN A 86 0.03 12.73 -2.80
N GLU A 87 1.14 12.18 -2.31
CA GLU A 87 2.41 12.13 -3.02
C GLU A 87 3.18 10.83 -2.70
N PRO A 88 4.04 10.36 -3.62
CA PRO A 88 4.86 9.16 -3.40
C PRO A 88 5.72 9.22 -2.12
N ARG A 89 6.12 10.44 -1.69
CA ARG A 89 6.93 10.65 -0.47
C ARG A 89 6.27 10.14 0.80
N TRP A 90 4.96 9.92 0.80
CA TRP A 90 4.20 9.42 1.96
C TRP A 90 4.17 7.89 2.09
N LEU A 91 4.83 7.16 1.18
CA LEU A 91 4.95 5.70 1.29
C LEU A 91 5.53 5.22 2.63
N PRO A 92 6.55 5.88 3.25
CA PRO A 92 7.05 5.49 4.57
C PRO A 92 6.00 5.56 5.68
N LEU A 93 5.06 6.52 5.60
CA LEU A 93 3.96 6.62 6.57
C LEU A 93 2.99 5.44 6.44
N ILE A 94 2.69 5.04 5.19
CA ILE A 94 1.84 3.88 4.90
C ILE A 94 2.54 2.59 5.35
N LEU A 95 3.85 2.47 5.09
CA LEU A 95 4.70 1.37 5.57
C LEU A 95 4.66 1.25 7.10
N GLN A 96 4.82 2.37 7.82
CA GLN A 96 4.76 2.36 9.28
C GLN A 96 3.41 1.84 9.78
N GLY A 97 2.30 2.38 9.26
CA GLY A 97 0.98 1.90 9.66
C GLY A 97 0.71 0.45 9.27
N ALA A 98 1.27 -0.02 8.15
CA ALA A 98 1.19 -1.43 7.77
C ALA A 98 1.98 -2.33 8.73
N ALA A 99 3.17 -1.90 9.15
CA ALA A 99 4.01 -2.59 10.12
C ALA A 99 3.32 -2.66 11.49
N ASP A 100 2.70 -1.57 11.93
CA ASP A 100 1.90 -1.52 13.16
C ASP A 100 0.73 -2.51 13.09
N VAL A 101 0.00 -2.54 11.97
CA VAL A 101 -1.12 -3.49 11.78
C VAL A 101 -0.64 -4.95 11.81
N ARG A 102 0.52 -5.25 11.22
CA ARG A 102 1.09 -6.61 11.16
C ARG A 102 1.94 -6.97 12.39
N GLN A 103 2.23 -6.03 13.27
CA GLN A 103 3.10 -6.20 14.44
C GLN A 103 4.49 -6.76 14.06
N VAL A 104 5.10 -6.17 13.02
CA VAL A 104 6.44 -6.52 12.52
C VAL A 104 7.33 -5.28 12.49
N ALA A 105 8.65 -5.46 12.38
CA ALA A 105 9.55 -4.33 12.21
C ALA A 105 9.32 -3.63 10.86
N PRO A 106 9.26 -2.28 10.81
CA PRO A 106 9.09 -1.55 9.54
C PRO A 106 10.18 -1.86 8.51
N ALA A 107 11.43 -2.06 8.96
CA ALA A 107 12.55 -2.39 8.09
C ALA A 107 12.37 -3.75 7.37
N ASP A 108 11.89 -4.77 8.09
CA ASP A 108 11.65 -6.10 7.53
C ASP A 108 10.50 -6.05 6.51
N LEU A 109 9.42 -5.34 6.85
CA LEU A 109 8.29 -5.15 5.93
C LEU A 109 8.69 -4.37 4.68
N ALA A 110 9.55 -3.35 4.82
CA ALA A 110 10.11 -2.60 3.69
C ALA A 110 10.95 -3.50 2.77
N ALA A 111 11.85 -4.31 3.36
CA ALA A 111 12.68 -5.23 2.59
C ALA A 111 11.84 -6.23 1.81
N GLN A 112 10.84 -6.83 2.46
CA GLN A 112 9.94 -7.81 1.85
C GLN A 112 9.09 -7.19 0.72
N THR A 113 8.43 -6.07 0.98
CA THR A 113 7.58 -5.41 -0.02
C THR A 113 8.39 -4.88 -1.20
N ALA A 114 9.63 -4.43 -0.98
CA ALA A 114 10.54 -4.05 -2.06
C ALA A 114 11.00 -5.27 -2.88
N ALA A 115 11.26 -6.41 -2.25
CA ALA A 115 11.58 -7.66 -2.95
C ALA A 115 10.40 -8.14 -3.81
N ASN A 116 9.19 -8.09 -3.27
CA ASN A 116 7.96 -8.41 -3.99
C ASN A 116 7.74 -7.46 -5.18
N ALA A 117 7.93 -6.15 -4.98
CA ALA A 117 7.82 -5.17 -6.05
C ALA A 117 8.82 -5.44 -7.18
N ARG A 118 10.07 -5.81 -6.87
CA ARG A 118 11.06 -6.21 -7.89
C ARG A 118 10.65 -7.49 -8.61
N ARG A 119 10.06 -8.48 -7.93
CA ARG A 119 9.54 -9.69 -8.59
C ARG A 119 8.39 -9.36 -9.55
N VAL A 120 7.48 -8.49 -9.14
CA VAL A 120 6.27 -8.13 -9.91
C VAL A 120 6.59 -7.17 -11.06
N PHE A 121 7.48 -6.18 -10.85
CA PHE A 121 7.71 -5.09 -11.80
C PHE A 121 9.11 -5.07 -12.42
N GLY A 122 10.09 -5.80 -11.88
CA GLY A 122 11.50 -5.71 -12.31
C GLY A 122 11.79 -6.22 -13.72
N HIS A 123 10.82 -6.89 -14.36
CA HIS A 123 10.90 -7.31 -15.76
C HIS A 123 10.17 -6.36 -16.71
N LEU A 124 9.50 -5.32 -16.19
CA LEU A 124 8.87 -4.30 -17.00
C LEU A 124 9.96 -3.40 -17.58
N GLN A 125 10.20 -3.54 -18.88
CA GLN A 125 10.97 -2.56 -19.62
C GLN A 125 10.11 -1.29 -19.74
N VAL A 126 10.49 -0.25 -19.00
CA VAL A 126 9.96 1.10 -19.26
C VAL A 126 10.58 1.54 -20.59
N LYS A 127 9.76 1.65 -21.63
CA LYS A 127 10.16 2.27 -22.90
C LYS A 127 10.18 3.79 -22.77
#